data_AF-A0A6N7AQ06-F1
#
_entry.id   AF-A0A6N7AQ06-F1
#
_cell.length_a   1.000
_cell.length_b   1.000
_cell.length_c   1.000
_cell.angle_alpha   90.00
_cell.angle_beta   90.00
_cell.angle_gamma   90.00
#
_symmetry.space_group_name_H-M   'P 1'
#
loop_
_entity.id
_entity.type
_entity.pdbx_description
1 polymer ?
#
loop_
_entity_poly.entity_id
_entity_poly.type
_entity_poly.pdbx_seq_one_letter_code
_entity_poly.pdbx_strand_id
1 'polypeptide(L)'
;MTHLGIALGELDAEIDIPEPIDLLGIPAGRITVQRLFYWHVAKMFYRPDYTFDEIQHINYDWYAPRNAWRQSPEEVRRWCAECGLAIERERLEEAGITVIAVKR
;
A
#
# COMPACT_ATOMS: atom_id res chain seq x y z
N MET A 1 -9.93 14.90 5.75
CA MET A 1 -8.67 14.18 5.43
C MET A 1 -8.56 13.89 3.94
N THR A 2 -9.60 13.39 3.27
CA THR A 2 -9.57 13.09 1.82
C THR A 2 -9.16 14.26 0.94
N HIS A 3 -9.72 15.46 1.13
CA HIS A 3 -9.28 16.65 0.37
C HIS A 3 -7.79 16.98 0.54
N LEU A 4 -7.22 16.75 1.74
CA LEU A 4 -5.78 16.94 1.96
C LEU A 4 -4.96 15.88 1.21
N GLY A 5 -5.41 14.62 1.23
CA GLY A 5 -4.75 13.56 0.45
C GLY A 5 -4.77 13.81 -1.06
N ILE A 6 -5.88 14.33 -1.58
CA ILE A 6 -5.99 14.78 -2.98
C ILE A 6 -5.00 15.91 -3.25
N ALA A 7 -5.00 16.97 -2.45
CA ALA A 7 -4.09 18.10 -2.63
C ALA A 7 -2.61 17.70 -2.56
N LEU A 8 -2.23 16.79 -1.64
CA LEU A 8 -0.87 16.25 -1.56
C LEU A 8 -0.52 15.39 -2.77
N GLY A 9 -1.49 14.66 -3.32
CA GLY A 9 -1.33 13.85 -4.52
C GLY A 9 -1.18 14.67 -5.79
N GLU A 10 -1.98 15.72 -5.94
CA GLU A 10 -1.92 16.69 -7.05
C GLU A 10 -0.66 17.55 -7.01
N LEU A 11 -0.06 17.74 -5.83
CA LEU A 11 1.22 18.44 -5.68
C LEU A 11 2.34 17.77 -6.50
N ASP A 12 2.27 16.46 -6.70
CA ASP A 12 3.23 15.66 -7.49
C ASP A 12 4.71 15.99 -7.18
N ALA A 13 5.00 16.19 -5.89
CA ALA A 13 6.34 16.51 -5.41
C ALA A 13 6.98 15.32 -4.70
N GLU A 14 8.30 15.24 -4.81
CA GLU A 14 9.14 14.28 -4.12
C GLU A 14 10.14 14.99 -3.23
N ILE A 15 10.48 14.33 -2.12
CA ILE A 15 11.59 14.72 -1.26
C ILE A 15 12.57 13.56 -1.16
N ASP A 16 13.81 13.88 -0.79
CA ASP A 16 14.84 12.90 -0.47
C ASP A 16 15.15 12.99 1.02
N ILE A 17 14.97 11.87 1.73
CA ILE A 17 15.19 11.78 3.17
C ILE A 17 16.61 11.27 3.39
N PRO A 18 17.54 12.09 3.92
CA PRO A 18 18.96 11.76 3.93
C PRO A 18 19.31 10.62 4.91
N GLU A 19 18.55 10.46 5.99
CA GLU A 19 18.76 9.44 7.01
C GLU A 19 17.41 8.93 7.54
N PRO A 20 17.31 7.65 7.96
CA PRO A 20 16.06 7.09 8.45
C PRO A 20 15.62 7.77 9.75
N ILE A 21 14.31 7.94 9.92
CA ILE A 21 13.70 8.44 11.16
C ILE A 21 13.10 7.24 11.90
N ASP A 22 13.95 6.50 12.61
CA ASP A 22 13.59 5.22 13.25
C ASP A 22 12.39 5.34 14.19
N LEU A 23 12.28 6.45 14.93
CA LEU A 23 11.16 6.70 15.85
C LEU A 23 9.79 6.66 15.15
N LEU A 24 9.74 7.08 13.89
CA LEU A 24 8.51 7.13 13.08
C LEU A 24 8.44 5.99 12.05
N GLY A 25 9.45 5.12 12.02
CA GLY A 25 9.56 4.05 11.02
C GLY A 25 9.65 4.58 9.58
N ILE A 26 10.20 5.77 9.37
CA ILE A 26 10.35 6.38 8.04
C ILE A 26 11.74 6.03 7.49
N PRO A 27 11.87 5.31 6.37
CA PRO A 27 13.17 4.99 5.79
C PRO A 27 13.81 6.21 5.11
N ALA A 28 15.14 6.14 4.93
CA ALA A 28 15.85 7.08 4.06
C ALA A 28 15.52 6.85 2.57
N GLY A 29 15.75 7.87 1.76
CA GLY A 29 15.61 7.84 0.30
C GLY A 29 14.45 8.68 -0.22
N ARG A 30 14.18 8.49 -1.51
CA ARG A 30 13.22 9.30 -2.27
C ARG A 30 11.79 8.80 -2.09
N ILE A 31 10.88 9.71 -1.77
CA ILE A 31 9.46 9.41 -1.57
C ILE A 31 8.60 10.61 -2.01
N THR A 32 7.43 10.33 -2.59
CA THR A 32 6.46 11.40 -2.87
C THR A 32 5.90 11.94 -1.56
N VAL A 33 5.64 13.25 -1.50
CA VAL A 33 5.09 13.89 -0.29
C VAL A 33 3.77 13.24 0.11
N GLN A 34 2.92 12.89 -0.86
CA GLN A 34 1.68 12.16 -0.62
C GLN A 34 1.92 10.79 0.04
N ARG A 35 2.91 10.02 -0.45
CA ARG A 35 3.22 8.68 0.08
C ARG A 35 3.81 8.74 1.48
N LEU A 36 4.62 9.75 1.77
CA LEU A 36 5.15 9.99 3.11
C LEU A 36 4.01 10.13 4.13
N PHE A 37 3.03 11.00 3.85
CA PHE A 37 1.88 11.18 4.71
C PHE A 37 1.02 9.90 4.79
N TYR A 38 0.71 9.29 3.65
CA TYR A 38 -0.13 8.10 3.57
C TYR A 38 0.42 6.93 4.40
N TRP A 39 1.73 6.69 4.36
CA TRP A 39 2.35 5.55 5.03
C TRP A 39 2.73 5.82 6.48
N HIS A 40 3.14 7.04 6.82
CA HIS A 40 3.80 7.30 8.10
C HIS A 40 3.09 8.32 9.00
N VAL A 41 2.03 8.98 8.52
CA VAL A 41 1.29 9.99 9.30
C VAL A 41 -0.19 9.63 9.43
N ALA A 42 -0.91 9.56 8.31
CA ALA A 42 -2.32 9.19 8.27
C ALA A 42 -2.78 8.74 6.86
N LYS A 43 -3.81 7.88 6.72
CA LYS A 43 -4.31 7.46 5.40
C LYS A 43 -4.95 8.63 4.72
N MET A 44 -4.20 9.06 3.73
CA MET A 44 -4.51 10.10 2.79
C MET A 44 -4.39 9.48 1.40
N PHE A 45 -5.05 8.34 1.20
CA PHE A 45 -5.09 7.63 -0.07
C PHE A 45 -5.53 8.61 -1.16
N TYR A 46 -4.86 8.50 -2.30
CA TYR A 46 -5.15 9.27 -3.49
C TYR A 46 -4.89 8.41 -4.71
N ARG A 47 -5.83 8.47 -5.66
CA ARG A 47 -5.72 7.86 -6.98
C ARG A 47 -6.45 8.79 -7.96
N PRO A 48 -5.77 9.31 -9.00
CA PRO A 48 -6.36 10.33 -9.88
C PRO A 48 -7.53 9.81 -10.71
N ASP A 49 -7.63 8.51 -10.93
CA ASP A 49 -8.69 7.84 -11.68
C ASP A 49 -9.91 7.45 -10.82
N TYR A 50 -9.91 7.77 -9.52
CA TYR A 50 -11.02 7.46 -8.62
C TYR A 50 -11.86 8.71 -8.34
N THR A 51 -13.16 8.52 -8.16
CA THR A 51 -14.07 9.56 -7.68
C THR A 51 -13.78 9.95 -6.24
N PHE A 52 -14.25 11.13 -5.83
CA PHE A 52 -14.11 11.58 -4.44
C PHE A 52 -14.68 10.57 -3.45
N ASP A 53 -15.87 10.01 -3.73
CA ASP A 53 -16.55 9.08 -2.82
C ASP A 53 -15.78 7.75 -2.68
N GLU A 54 -15.17 7.24 -3.75
CA GLU A 54 -14.32 6.06 -3.69
C GLU A 54 -13.07 6.30 -2.84
N ILE A 55 -12.41 7.45 -3.03
CA ILE A 55 -11.24 7.84 -2.23
C ILE A 55 -11.66 8.04 -0.76
N GLN A 56 -12.78 8.71 -0.53
CA GLN A 56 -13.33 8.99 0.80
C GLN A 56 -13.68 7.70 1.54
N HIS A 57 -14.29 6.73 0.86
CA HIS A 57 -14.59 5.42 1.43
C HIS A 57 -13.31 4.69 1.87
N ILE A 58 -12.28 4.67 1.01
CA ILE A 58 -10.99 4.05 1.32
C ILE A 58 -10.32 4.73 2.52
N ASN A 59 -10.37 6.07 2.58
CA ASN A 59 -9.82 6.82 3.70
C ASN A 59 -10.59 6.62 5.00
N TYR A 60 -11.89 6.30 4.93
CA TYR A 60 -12.71 6.00 6.10
C TYR A 60 -12.41 4.60 6.67
N ASP A 61 -12.09 3.64 5.81
CA ASP A 61 -11.63 2.30 6.18
C ASP A 61 -10.17 2.29 6.71
N TRP A 62 -9.84 3.23 7.60
CA TRP A 62 -8.49 3.43 8.14
C TRP A 62 -8.15 2.53 9.33
N TYR A 63 -9.03 1.59 9.69
CA TYR A 63 -8.77 0.72 10.84
C TYR A 63 -8.07 -0.58 10.42
N ALA A 64 -6.75 -0.60 10.46
CA ALA A 64 -5.97 -1.84 10.47
C ALA A 64 -5.70 -2.23 11.93
N PRO A 65 -6.27 -3.33 12.45
CA PRO A 65 -5.98 -3.80 13.80
C PRO A 65 -4.48 -4.05 13.97
N ARG A 66 -3.90 -3.69 15.13
CA ARG A 66 -2.50 -4.01 15.45
C ARG A 66 -2.17 -5.50 15.35
N ASN A 67 -3.18 -6.35 15.50
CA ASN A 67 -3.07 -7.80 15.41
C ASN A 67 -3.52 -8.35 14.05
N ALA A 68 -3.54 -7.51 13.00
CA ALA A 68 -3.83 -7.97 11.65
C ALA A 68 -2.70 -8.87 11.15
N TRP A 69 -3.01 -10.15 10.96
CA TRP A 69 -2.08 -11.11 10.41
C TRP A 69 -1.86 -10.83 8.92
N ARG A 70 -0.59 -10.68 8.50
CA ARG A 70 -0.21 -10.59 7.09
C ARG A 70 0.43 -11.90 6.67
N GLN A 71 0.02 -12.39 5.50
CA GLN A 71 0.63 -13.57 4.90
C GLN A 71 1.95 -13.20 4.21
N SER A 72 2.89 -14.13 4.18
CA SER A 72 4.12 -14.02 3.39
C SER A 72 3.91 -14.49 1.94
N PRO A 73 4.70 -14.00 0.97
CA PRO A 73 4.65 -14.50 -0.40
C PRO A 73 4.86 -16.02 -0.49
N GLU A 74 5.74 -16.57 0.35
CA GLU A 74 6.04 -18.00 0.42
C GLU A 74 4.82 -18.81 0.87
N GLU A 75 4.02 -18.28 1.81
CA GLU A 75 2.77 -18.90 2.23
C GLU A 75 1.77 -18.96 1.08
N VAL A 76 1.61 -17.85 0.35
CA VAL A 76 0.70 -17.77 -0.80
C VAL A 76 1.15 -18.72 -1.93
N ARG A 77 2.45 -18.80 -2.22
CA ARG A 77 3.02 -19.72 -3.21
C ARG A 77 2.80 -21.18 -2.81
N ARG A 78 3.02 -21.50 -1.54
CA ARG A 78 2.81 -22.86 -1.00
C ARG A 78 1.36 -23.31 -1.17
N TRP A 79 0.40 -22.45 -0.85
CA TRP A 79 -1.03 -22.77 -1.04
C TRP A 79 -1.39 -23.01 -2.51
N CYS A 80 -0.84 -22.20 -3.43
CA CYS A 80 -1.06 -22.44 -4.85
C CYS A 80 -0.56 -23.82 -5.27
N ALA A 81 0.64 -24.21 -4.82
CA ALA A 81 1.20 -25.52 -5.09
C ALA A 81 0.37 -26.67 -4.48
N GLU A 82 -0.04 -26.54 -3.21
CA GLU A 82 -0.89 -27.52 -2.51
C GLU A 82 -2.26 -27.71 -3.19
N CYS A 83 -2.81 -26.65 -3.78
CA CYS A 83 -4.06 -26.69 -4.53
C CYS A 83 -3.89 -27.15 -6.01
N GLY A 84 -2.67 -27.43 -6.46
CA GLY A 84 -2.40 -27.76 -7.85
C GLY A 84 -2.63 -26.60 -8.83
N LEU A 85 -2.48 -25.36 -8.35
CA LEU A 85 -2.59 -24.15 -9.15
C LEU A 85 -1.23 -23.72 -9.68
N ALA A 86 -1.16 -23.41 -10.97
CA ALA A 86 0.00 -22.79 -11.58
C ALA A 86 -0.12 -21.26 -11.47
N ILE A 87 0.85 -20.62 -10.82
CA ILE A 87 0.92 -19.16 -10.72
C ILE A 87 1.30 -18.57 -12.09
N GLU A 88 0.48 -17.65 -12.60
CA GLU A 88 0.73 -16.90 -13.83
C GLU A 88 1.32 -15.52 -13.56
N ARG A 89 0.90 -14.89 -12.46
CA ARG A 89 1.34 -13.55 -12.07
C ARG A 89 1.42 -13.43 -10.55
N GLU A 90 2.50 -12.82 -10.09
CA GLU A 90 2.69 -12.39 -8.71
C GLU A 90 3.09 -10.92 -8.69
N ARG A 91 2.47 -10.14 -7.80
CA ARG A 91 2.81 -8.74 -7.56
C ARG A 91 2.87 -8.51 -6.05
N LEU A 92 4.06 -8.13 -5.59
CA LEU A 92 4.34 -7.81 -4.19
C LEU A 92 4.42 -6.30 -4.06
N GLU A 93 3.62 -5.73 -3.15
CA GLU A 93 3.57 -4.31 -2.88
C GLU A 93 3.52 -4.08 -1.37
N GLU A 94 3.91 -2.89 -0.92
CA GLU A 94 3.81 -2.49 0.49
C GLU A 94 2.39 -2.70 1.04
N ALA A 95 1.38 -2.48 0.17
CA ALA A 95 -0.04 -2.65 0.50
C ALA A 95 -0.50 -4.12 0.58
N GLY A 96 0.23 -5.08 -0.01
CA GLY A 96 -0.21 -6.47 -0.03
C GLY A 96 0.38 -7.34 -1.15
N ILE A 97 -0.17 -8.55 -1.27
CA ILE A 97 0.26 -9.57 -2.22
C ILE A 97 -0.91 -9.84 -3.18
N THR A 98 -0.67 -9.70 -4.48
CA THR A 98 -1.64 -10.10 -5.52
C THR A 98 -1.07 -11.29 -6.29
N VAL A 99 -1.82 -12.39 -6.34
CA VAL A 99 -1.47 -13.59 -7.13
C VAL A 99 -2.62 -13.96 -8.05
N ILE A 100 -2.30 -14.21 -9.32
CA ILE A 100 -3.21 -14.82 -10.31
C ILE A 100 -2.67 -16.23 -10.58
N ALA A 101 -3.47 -17.25 -10.29
CA ALA A 101 -3.11 -18.64 -10.49
C ALA A 101 -4.28 -19.43 -11.06
N VAL A 102 -3.99 -20.42 -11.91
CA VAL A 102 -4.99 -21.21 -12.65
C VAL A 102 -4.80 -22.71 -12.41
N LYS A 103 -5.91 -23.46 -12.38
CA LYS A 103 -5.89 -24.92 -12.35
C LYS A 103 -5.69 -25.45 -13.76
N ARG A 104 -4.69 -26.31 -13.94
CA ARG A 104 -4.43 -27.01 -15.20
C ARG A 104 -4.95 -28.44 -15.16
#